data_AF-A0A0F9ABR0-F1
#
_entry.id   AF-A0A0F9ABR0-F1
#
_cell.length_a   1.000
_cell.length_b   1.000
_cell.length_c   1.000
_cell.angle_alpha   90.00
_cell.angle_beta   90.00
_cell.angle_gamma   90.00
#
_symmetry.space_group_name_H-M   'P 1'
#
loop_
_entity.id
_entity.type
_entity.pdbx_description
1 polymer ?
#
loop_
_entity_poly.entity_id
_entity_poly.type
_entity_poly.pdbx_seq_one_letter_code
_entity_poly.pdbx_strand_id
1 'polypeptide(L)'
;ITVNPTRTGTDTIAKLLTACAKQVFDAERMRFEKSQCFEAGMAVGSGVMVATKDRTEDPKHANIKMERVVEHEVLFDPTCIVYDINHREQGCKYVIWEPWVDKDLVKAEYPDKGEELDAMGHSTTGEGVVFGVVNTVIDWLSGRRRRREQSFAINTRTDTDVLSRARFKVSHTWWRQPKKCVWWFDNRESEMEARLLMDDKQIKAAKQSAKDDPEVFSTEEVICNVIHHTIRVGDIFLEDRVNEWNTLMYPIFPFWPYLENGQKGSMTEDMIGTQEENNWLLSQSLNMVKQLANTGYIVGGDPFGENVDWLKRHGSEDGIVIDKSKFGNSVEKMKQNEFPVAMTILEERAQENLRKESGVRLEDPTTAKDRVASAIALKQQNALTGTASVFLAWDWTTTIQADFIIEVIRNNDIFSEDEIREIVDREDLLDKEFMEFARQVVIE
;
A
#
# COMPACT_ATOMS: atom_id res chain seq x y z
N ILE A 1 11.93 14.50 1.66
CA ILE A 1 10.88 15.55 1.55
C ILE A 1 11.58 16.88 1.69
N THR A 2 11.25 17.81 0.80
CA THR A 2 11.76 19.17 0.82
C THR A 2 10.58 20.07 0.55
N VAL A 3 10.24 20.91 1.52
CA VAL A 3 9.21 21.94 1.38
C VAL A 3 9.86 23.11 0.66
N ASN A 4 9.28 23.52 -0.46
CA ASN A 4 9.72 24.71 -1.18
C ASN A 4 8.89 25.92 -0.72
N PRO A 5 9.46 27.13 -0.69
CA PRO A 5 8.71 28.35 -0.40
C PRO A 5 7.62 28.53 -1.47
N THR A 6 6.36 28.55 -1.02
CA THR A 6 5.20 28.83 -1.87
C THR A 6 4.84 30.32 -1.79
N ARG A 7 3.78 30.73 -2.50
CA ARG A 7 3.38 32.12 -2.75
C ARG A 7 3.30 33.03 -1.51
N THR A 8 3.18 32.44 -0.31
CA THR A 8 3.11 33.17 0.97
C THR A 8 4.24 32.82 1.95
N GLY A 9 4.99 31.73 1.75
CA GLY A 9 5.98 31.23 2.73
C GLY A 9 7.41 31.75 2.53
N THR A 10 8.13 32.01 3.63
CA THR A 10 9.57 32.36 3.58
C THR A 10 10.44 31.10 3.43
N ASP A 11 11.65 31.27 2.89
CA ASP A 11 12.63 30.19 2.74
C ASP A 11 13.00 29.57 4.10
N THR A 12 13.13 30.39 5.14
CA THR A 12 13.41 29.93 6.51
C THR A 12 12.31 29.02 7.05
N ILE A 13 11.04 29.41 6.88
CA ILE A 13 9.90 28.58 7.30
C ILE A 13 9.87 27.26 6.52
N ALA A 14 10.15 27.30 5.22
CA ALA A 14 10.18 26.10 4.39
C ALA A 14 11.29 25.11 4.85
N LYS A 15 12.47 25.62 5.19
CA LYS A 15 13.55 24.79 5.76
C LYS A 15 13.20 24.23 7.13
N LEU A 16 12.58 25.02 8.01
CA LEU A 16 12.13 24.58 9.32
C LEU A 16 11.10 23.45 9.20
N LEU A 17 10.05 23.65 8.40
CA LEU A 17 9.04 22.62 8.14
C LEU A 17 9.63 21.36 7.51
N THR A 18 10.62 21.51 6.64
CA THR A 18 11.36 20.38 6.07
C THR A 18 12.08 19.58 7.15
N ALA A 19 12.72 20.25 8.11
CA ALA A 19 13.43 19.60 9.20
C ALA A 19 12.48 18.92 10.18
N CYS A 20 11.39 19.59 10.59
CA CYS A 20 10.36 19.00 11.44
C CYS A 20 9.71 17.79 10.77
N ALA A 21 9.36 17.89 9.49
CA ALA A 21 8.84 16.75 8.75
C ALA A 21 9.84 15.60 8.76
N LYS A 22 11.11 15.81 8.39
CA LYS A 22 12.14 14.75 8.42
C LYS A 22 12.23 14.04 9.78
N GLN A 23 12.12 14.78 10.89
CA GLN A 23 12.10 14.19 12.23
C GLN A 23 10.92 13.24 12.45
N VAL A 24 9.70 13.61 12.02
CA VAL A 24 8.54 12.70 12.05
C VAL A 24 8.81 11.44 11.22
N PHE A 25 9.38 11.59 10.02
CA PHE A 25 9.70 10.45 9.16
C PHE A 25 10.74 9.50 9.77
N ASP A 26 11.73 10.05 10.46
CA ASP A 26 12.79 9.26 11.08
C ASP A 26 12.31 8.58 12.38
N ALA A 27 11.48 9.25 13.19
CA ALA A 27 10.87 8.68 14.40
C ALA A 27 10.03 7.43 14.09
N GLU A 28 9.19 7.51 13.04
CA GLU A 28 8.28 6.43 12.65
C GLU A 28 8.92 5.36 11.74
N ARG A 29 10.25 5.37 11.59
CA ARG A 29 10.98 4.45 10.68
C ARG A 29 10.35 4.38 9.29
N MET A 30 9.87 5.51 8.82
CA MET A 30 8.90 5.57 7.74
C MET A 30 9.43 5.07 6.39
N ARG A 31 10.76 4.97 6.25
CA ARG A 31 11.41 4.31 5.11
C ARG A 31 10.96 2.86 4.96
N PHE A 32 10.82 2.13 6.06
CA PHE A 32 10.39 0.73 6.04
C PHE A 32 8.91 0.63 5.65
N GLU A 33 8.05 1.41 6.30
CA GLU A 33 6.59 1.44 6.01
C GLU A 33 6.31 1.85 4.57
N LYS A 34 7.06 2.82 4.05
CA LYS A 34 7.02 3.21 2.64
C LYS A 34 7.42 2.08 1.70
N SER A 35 8.49 1.37 2.02
CA SER A 35 8.94 0.23 1.21
C SER A 35 7.88 -0.87 1.17
N GLN A 36 7.26 -1.18 2.32
CA GLN A 36 6.20 -2.18 2.42
C GLN A 36 4.92 -1.74 1.67
N CYS A 37 4.55 -0.47 1.79
CA CYS A 37 3.41 0.10 1.05
C CYS A 37 3.65 0.07 -0.46
N PHE A 38 4.85 0.41 -0.92
CA PHE A 38 5.23 0.32 -2.33
C PHE A 38 5.17 -1.12 -2.83
N GLU A 39 5.76 -2.07 -2.09
CA GLU A 39 5.73 -3.51 -2.41
C GLU A 39 4.29 -4.03 -2.53
N ALA A 40 3.43 -3.68 -1.57
CA ALA A 40 2.02 -4.08 -1.59
C ALA A 40 1.26 -3.47 -2.78
N GLY A 41 1.52 -2.19 -3.11
CA GLY A 41 1.00 -1.57 -4.33
C GLY A 41 1.40 -2.35 -5.57
N MET A 42 2.69 -2.69 -5.71
CA MET A 42 3.20 -3.44 -6.86
C MET A 42 2.65 -4.86 -6.96
N ALA A 43 2.38 -5.51 -5.83
CA ALA A 43 1.88 -6.88 -5.76
C ALA A 43 0.35 -6.97 -5.95
N VAL A 44 -0.41 -6.20 -5.16
CA VAL A 44 -1.87 -6.31 -5.00
C VAL A 44 -2.61 -5.21 -5.78
N GLY A 45 -1.91 -4.19 -6.29
CA GLY A 45 -2.51 -3.05 -7.00
C GLY A 45 -2.97 -1.92 -6.08
N SER A 46 -2.82 -2.10 -4.77
CA SER A 46 -3.03 -1.05 -3.77
C SER A 46 -2.03 -1.25 -2.64
N GLY A 47 -1.38 -0.18 -2.22
CA GLY A 47 -0.70 -0.03 -0.93
C GLY A 47 -1.42 1.06 -0.15
N VAL A 48 -1.54 0.94 1.18
CA VAL A 48 -2.18 2.00 1.98
C VAL A 48 -1.37 2.26 3.24
N MET A 49 -1.13 3.54 3.54
CA MET A 49 -0.63 3.98 4.83
C MET A 49 -1.71 4.79 5.56
N VAL A 50 -1.76 4.68 6.88
CA VAL A 50 -2.68 5.44 7.73
C VAL A 50 -1.89 6.21 8.78
N ALA A 51 -2.30 7.45 9.04
CA ALA A 51 -1.78 8.24 10.15
C ALA A 51 -2.72 8.10 11.37
N THR A 52 -2.14 7.79 12.53
CA THR A 52 -2.84 7.69 13.82
C THR A 52 -2.15 8.57 14.86
N LYS A 53 -2.91 9.11 15.82
CA LYS A 53 -2.35 9.87 16.95
C LYS A 53 -1.99 8.89 18.06
N ASP A 54 -0.70 8.78 18.37
CA ASP A 54 -0.24 7.97 19.49
C ASP A 54 0.07 8.88 20.70
N ARG A 55 -0.63 8.63 21.81
CA ARG A 55 -0.47 9.37 23.07
C ARG A 55 0.23 8.54 24.16
N THR A 56 0.74 7.37 23.82
CA THR A 56 1.35 6.46 24.81
C THR A 56 2.66 7.00 25.37
N GLU A 57 3.52 7.58 24.53
CA GLU A 57 4.83 8.12 24.93
C GLU A 57 4.79 9.61 25.28
N ASP A 58 4.12 10.44 24.47
CA ASP A 58 3.85 11.86 24.78
C ASP A 58 2.33 12.13 24.81
N PRO A 59 1.71 12.11 26.00
CA PRO A 59 0.29 12.40 26.14
C PRO A 59 -0.10 13.85 25.81
N LYS A 60 0.85 14.79 25.86
CA LYS A 60 0.59 16.23 25.71
C LYS A 60 0.61 16.64 24.24
N HIS A 61 1.66 16.27 23.49
CA HIS A 61 1.81 16.69 22.10
C HIS A 61 1.37 15.63 21.07
N ALA A 62 1.25 14.36 21.50
CA ALA A 62 0.87 13.20 20.70
C ALA A 62 1.77 12.97 19.46
N ASN A 63 2.37 11.80 19.38
CA ASN A 63 3.19 11.43 18.23
C ASN A 63 2.30 11.12 17.01
N ILE A 64 2.73 11.56 15.82
CA ILE A 64 2.10 11.16 14.57
C ILE A 64 2.68 9.79 14.20
N LYS A 65 1.91 8.73 14.42
CA LYS A 65 2.27 7.40 13.98
C LYS A 65 1.80 7.17 12.56
N MET A 66 2.66 6.62 11.70
CA MET A 66 2.29 6.27 10.33
C MET A 66 2.72 4.85 10.02
N GLU A 67 1.75 4.02 9.67
CA GLU A 67 1.97 2.61 9.42
C GLU A 67 1.31 2.16 8.13
N ARG A 68 1.93 1.19 7.44
CA ARG A 68 1.31 0.47 6.34
C ARG A 68 0.23 -0.43 6.93
N VAL A 69 -0.97 -0.31 6.38
CA VAL A 69 -2.11 -1.16 6.76
C VAL A 69 -2.39 -2.18 5.67
N VAL A 70 -3.13 -3.23 6.02
CA VAL A 70 -3.59 -4.22 5.06
C VAL A 70 -4.64 -3.59 4.17
N GLU A 71 -4.46 -3.67 2.85
CA GLU A 71 -5.25 -2.90 1.89
C GLU A 71 -6.68 -3.44 1.76
N HIS A 72 -6.89 -4.71 2.08
CA HIS A 72 -8.21 -5.35 2.16
C HIS A 72 -9.02 -4.93 3.39
N GLU A 73 -8.42 -4.22 4.35
CA GLU A 73 -9.12 -3.63 5.49
C GLU A 73 -9.59 -2.20 5.19
N VAL A 74 -9.18 -1.61 4.06
CA VAL A 74 -9.52 -0.23 3.70
C VAL A 74 -10.48 -0.21 2.52
N LEU A 75 -11.59 0.49 2.67
CA LEU A 75 -12.55 0.76 1.62
C LEU A 75 -12.61 2.25 1.32
N PHE A 76 -12.37 2.56 0.05
CA PHE A 76 -12.50 3.90 -0.49
C PHE A 76 -13.90 4.04 -1.11
N ASP A 77 -14.43 5.27 -1.12
CA ASP A 77 -15.64 5.61 -1.87
C ASP A 77 -15.55 5.10 -3.32
N PRO A 78 -16.45 4.21 -3.77
CA PRO A 78 -16.45 3.68 -5.13
C PRO A 78 -16.62 4.75 -6.22
N THR A 79 -17.07 5.95 -5.86
CA THR A 79 -17.23 7.08 -6.80
C THR A 79 -15.95 7.89 -7.01
N CYS A 80 -14.87 7.60 -6.26
CA CYS A 80 -13.57 8.24 -6.43
C CYS A 80 -12.88 7.73 -7.70
N ILE A 81 -12.80 8.60 -8.70
CA ILE A 81 -12.18 8.29 -10.01
C ILE A 81 -10.80 8.93 -10.19
N VAL A 82 -10.42 9.82 -9.29
CA VAL A 82 -9.14 10.55 -9.32
C VAL A 82 -8.15 9.95 -8.32
N TYR A 83 -6.86 10.22 -8.55
CA TYR A 83 -5.77 9.72 -7.70
C TYR A 83 -5.80 10.33 -6.30
N ASP A 84 -5.97 11.65 -6.22
CA ASP A 84 -6.04 12.34 -4.95
C ASP A 84 -7.43 12.17 -4.33
N ILE A 85 -7.51 11.31 -3.32
CA ILE A 85 -8.73 11.08 -2.54
C ILE A 85 -9.24 12.35 -1.86
N ASN A 86 -8.38 13.35 -1.66
CA ASN A 86 -8.74 14.60 -1.01
C ASN A 86 -9.37 15.61 -1.98
N HIS A 87 -9.38 15.33 -3.29
CA HIS A 87 -9.93 16.23 -4.30
C HIS A 87 -11.38 16.64 -3.94
N ARG A 88 -11.68 17.93 -4.04
CA ARG A 88 -12.92 18.52 -3.48
C ARG A 88 -14.20 18.01 -4.14
N GLU A 89 -14.18 17.81 -5.46
CA GLU A 89 -15.37 17.44 -6.25
C GLU A 89 -15.42 15.95 -6.61
N GLN A 90 -14.31 15.40 -7.11
CA GLN A 90 -14.21 14.03 -7.64
C GLN A 90 -13.49 13.05 -6.69
N GLY A 91 -13.03 13.51 -5.53
CA GLY A 91 -12.36 12.67 -4.52
C GLY A 91 -13.35 11.86 -3.69
N CYS A 92 -12.84 11.18 -2.67
CA CYS A 92 -13.68 10.38 -1.77
C CYS A 92 -14.62 11.28 -0.94
N LYS A 93 -15.86 10.82 -0.75
CA LYS A 93 -16.77 11.36 0.29
C LYS A 93 -16.54 10.69 1.63
N TYR A 94 -16.13 9.43 1.61
CA TYR A 94 -15.78 8.67 2.80
C TYR A 94 -14.65 7.68 2.51
N VAL A 95 -13.93 7.32 3.56
CA VAL A 95 -12.96 6.22 3.58
C VAL A 95 -13.16 5.45 4.88
N ILE A 96 -13.19 4.13 4.79
CA ILE A 96 -13.40 3.23 5.91
C ILE A 96 -12.15 2.39 6.08
N TRP A 97 -11.63 2.29 7.30
CA TRP A 97 -10.57 1.35 7.67
C TRP A 97 -11.07 0.44 8.78
N GLU A 98 -10.95 -0.87 8.59
CA GLU A 98 -11.52 -1.87 9.51
C GLU A 98 -10.46 -2.82 10.10
N PRO A 99 -9.56 -2.36 10.99
CA PRO A 99 -8.55 -3.20 11.61
C PRO A 99 -9.13 -4.17 12.64
N TRP A 100 -8.42 -5.28 12.85
CA TRP A 100 -8.66 -6.20 13.96
C TRP A 100 -7.89 -5.76 15.21
N VAL A 101 -8.63 -5.32 16.23
CA VAL A 101 -8.07 -4.79 17.49
C VAL A 101 -8.41 -5.73 18.66
N ASP A 102 -7.48 -5.91 19.58
CA ASP A 102 -7.68 -6.77 20.76
C ASP A 102 -8.85 -6.27 21.62
N LYS A 103 -9.72 -7.19 22.06
CA LYS A 103 -10.94 -6.84 22.79
C LYS A 103 -10.66 -6.09 24.09
N ASP A 104 -9.62 -6.50 24.81
CA ASP A 104 -9.24 -5.89 26.08
C ASP A 104 -8.77 -4.45 25.90
N LEU A 105 -8.09 -4.14 24.79
CA LEU A 105 -7.66 -2.79 24.46
C LEU A 105 -8.87 -1.89 24.17
N VAL A 106 -9.79 -2.35 23.33
CA VAL A 106 -11.01 -1.58 23.00
C VAL A 106 -11.86 -1.31 24.24
N LYS A 107 -11.98 -2.29 25.14
CA LYS A 107 -12.70 -2.12 26.42
C LYS A 107 -11.98 -1.16 27.37
N ALA A 108 -10.65 -1.14 27.36
CA ALA A 108 -9.87 -0.21 28.17
C ALA A 108 -10.00 1.23 27.66
N GLU A 109 -10.05 1.42 26.34
CA GLU A 109 -10.26 2.74 25.73
C GLU A 109 -11.70 3.24 25.91
N TYR A 110 -12.69 2.34 25.84
CA TYR A 110 -14.12 2.64 25.92
C TYR A 110 -14.83 1.88 27.06
N PRO A 111 -14.55 2.21 28.33
CA PRO A 111 -15.11 1.48 29.48
C PRO A 111 -16.64 1.58 29.57
N ASP A 112 -17.21 2.72 29.18
CA ASP A 112 -18.67 2.97 29.20
C ASP A 112 -19.45 2.06 28.24
N LYS A 113 -18.76 1.50 27.24
CA LYS A 113 -19.33 0.62 26.21
C LYS A 113 -19.00 -0.86 26.42
N GLY A 114 -18.30 -1.20 27.51
CA GLY A 114 -17.85 -2.56 27.79
C GLY A 114 -18.97 -3.60 27.82
N GLU A 115 -20.09 -3.30 28.48
CA GLU A 115 -21.24 -4.22 28.58
C GLU A 115 -21.92 -4.44 27.22
N GLU A 116 -22.07 -3.40 26.41
CA GLU A 116 -22.63 -3.49 25.05
C GLU A 116 -21.72 -4.33 24.15
N LEU A 117 -20.39 -4.14 24.25
CA LEU A 117 -19.39 -4.90 23.51
C LEU A 117 -19.37 -6.39 23.92
N ASP A 118 -19.60 -6.70 25.19
CA ASP A 118 -19.71 -8.07 25.68
C ASP A 118 -21.01 -8.75 25.24
N ALA A 119 -22.12 -8.01 25.21
CA ALA A 119 -23.40 -8.50 24.72
C ALA A 119 -23.38 -8.84 23.22
N MET A 120 -22.53 -8.18 22.43
CA MET A 120 -22.30 -8.51 21.02
C MET A 120 -21.70 -9.92 20.81
N GLY A 121 -21.06 -10.49 21.85
CA GLY A 121 -20.50 -11.84 21.83
C GLY A 121 -19.43 -12.06 20.75
N HIS A 122 -19.42 -13.27 20.17
CA HIS A 122 -18.57 -13.62 19.01
C HIS A 122 -19.19 -13.28 17.67
N SER A 123 -20.21 -12.40 17.63
CA SER A 123 -21.02 -12.25 16.43
C SER A 123 -20.18 -11.72 15.25
N THR A 124 -19.81 -12.64 14.38
CA THR A 124 -19.46 -12.45 12.98
C THR A 124 -20.63 -11.95 12.14
N THR A 125 -21.71 -11.46 12.78
CA THR A 125 -22.98 -11.09 12.16
C THR A 125 -23.09 -9.58 11.92
N GLY A 126 -22.02 -8.81 12.16
CA GLY A 126 -21.84 -7.53 11.49
C GLY A 126 -21.13 -7.80 10.17
N GLU A 127 -21.86 -7.80 9.05
CA GLU A 127 -21.27 -7.73 7.73
C GLU A 127 -20.37 -6.48 7.68
N GLY A 128 -19.07 -6.65 7.93
CA GLY A 128 -18.10 -5.59 7.68
C GLY A 128 -18.28 -5.15 6.23
N VAL A 129 -18.56 -3.87 6.02
CA VAL A 129 -18.95 -3.32 4.71
C VAL A 129 -17.89 -3.68 3.66
N VAL A 130 -16.62 -3.66 4.08
CA VAL A 130 -15.47 -4.00 3.24
C VAL A 130 -15.49 -5.48 2.84
N PHE A 131 -15.78 -6.40 3.76
CA PHE A 131 -15.72 -7.85 3.48
C PHE A 131 -16.90 -8.33 2.61
N GLY A 132 -18.08 -7.71 2.76
CA GLY A 132 -19.25 -7.99 1.90
C GLY A 132 -19.05 -7.51 0.47
N VAL A 133 -18.48 -6.31 0.29
CA VAL A 133 -18.21 -5.72 -1.03
C VAL A 133 -17.02 -6.39 -1.73
N VAL A 134 -15.92 -6.64 -1.02
CA VAL A 134 -14.71 -7.27 -1.59
C VAL A 134 -14.97 -8.67 -2.11
N ASN A 135 -15.72 -9.52 -1.38
CA ASN A 135 -16.10 -10.84 -1.89
C ASN A 135 -16.95 -10.75 -3.18
N THR A 136 -17.84 -9.76 -3.26
CA THR A 136 -18.73 -9.57 -4.42
C THR A 136 -17.96 -9.03 -5.63
N VAL A 137 -17.00 -8.13 -5.42
CA VAL A 137 -16.18 -7.52 -6.47
C VAL A 137 -15.11 -8.49 -6.98
N ILE A 138 -14.49 -9.29 -6.11
CA ILE A 138 -13.56 -10.35 -6.52
C ILE A 138 -14.30 -11.44 -7.31
N ASP A 139 -15.50 -11.85 -6.89
CA ASP A 139 -16.31 -12.82 -7.64
C ASP A 139 -16.76 -12.27 -9.01
N TRP A 140 -17.00 -10.96 -9.11
CA TRP A 140 -17.40 -10.30 -10.37
C TRP A 140 -16.21 -10.06 -11.32
N LEU A 141 -15.08 -9.53 -10.83
CA LEU A 141 -13.87 -9.26 -11.61
C LEU A 141 -13.20 -10.55 -12.09
N SER A 142 -13.21 -11.61 -11.28
CA SER A 142 -12.59 -12.89 -11.65
C SER A 142 -13.44 -13.75 -12.59
N GLY A 143 -14.67 -13.33 -12.92
CA GLY A 143 -15.58 -14.10 -13.79
C GLY A 143 -15.88 -15.52 -13.30
N ARG A 144 -15.58 -15.83 -12.02
CA ARG A 144 -15.69 -17.17 -11.45
C ARG A 144 -17.15 -17.50 -11.19
N ARG A 145 -17.85 -17.97 -12.23
CA ARG A 145 -18.99 -18.89 -12.05
C ARG A 145 -18.51 -19.97 -11.09
N ARG A 146 -19.11 -20.02 -9.89
CA ARG A 146 -18.98 -21.09 -8.86
C ARG A 146 -18.41 -22.38 -9.44
N ARG A 147 -17.08 -22.48 -9.49
CA ARG A 147 -16.37 -23.72 -9.76
C ARG A 147 -15.52 -23.97 -8.54
N ARG A 148 -15.95 -24.97 -7.79
CA ARG A 148 -15.31 -25.50 -6.60
C ARG A 148 -13.96 -26.09 -7.03
N GLU A 149 -12.94 -25.25 -7.11
CA GLU A 149 -11.54 -25.68 -7.28
C GLU A 149 -10.74 -25.22 -6.06
N GLN A 150 -10.23 -26.21 -5.34
CA GLN A 150 -9.32 -26.06 -4.21
C GLN A 150 -8.02 -25.47 -4.73
N SER A 151 -7.71 -24.22 -4.40
CA SER A 151 -6.39 -23.62 -4.65
C SER A 151 -6.18 -22.45 -3.70
N PHE A 152 -5.23 -22.62 -2.76
CA PHE A 152 -4.63 -21.64 -1.85
C PHE A 152 -5.51 -20.78 -0.91
N ALA A 153 -6.84 -20.79 -1.04
CA ALA A 153 -7.77 -20.01 -0.21
C ALA A 153 -8.60 -20.87 0.77
N ILE A 154 -7.99 -21.89 1.38
CA ILE A 154 -8.63 -22.69 2.44
C ILE A 154 -7.90 -22.41 3.74
N ASN A 155 -8.24 -21.29 4.38
CA ASN A 155 -8.06 -21.00 5.81
C ASN A 155 -8.83 -19.75 6.29
N THR A 156 -9.46 -18.98 5.40
CA THR A 156 -10.15 -17.73 5.77
C THR A 156 -11.31 -17.91 6.76
N ARG A 157 -12.02 -19.04 6.73
CA ARG A 157 -13.12 -19.32 7.69
C ARG A 157 -12.64 -19.77 9.07
N THR A 158 -11.52 -20.49 9.15
CA THR A 158 -10.92 -20.87 10.43
C THR A 158 -10.22 -19.67 11.09
N ASP A 159 -9.58 -18.81 10.31
CA ASP A 159 -8.85 -17.65 10.85
C ASP A 159 -9.80 -16.56 11.37
N THR A 160 -10.91 -16.28 10.68
CA THR A 160 -11.88 -15.26 11.11
C THR A 160 -12.64 -15.64 12.38
N ASP A 161 -13.02 -16.92 12.54
CA ASP A 161 -13.63 -17.41 13.78
C ASP A 161 -12.62 -17.47 14.95
N VAL A 162 -11.34 -17.68 14.66
CA VAL A 162 -10.28 -17.61 15.67
C VAL A 162 -10.01 -16.16 16.07
N LEU A 163 -9.94 -15.23 15.10
CA LEU A 163 -9.73 -13.80 15.35
C LEU A 163 -10.90 -13.18 16.11
N SER A 164 -12.15 -13.49 15.74
CA SER A 164 -13.36 -12.94 16.40
C SER A 164 -13.52 -13.36 17.87
N ARG A 165 -12.76 -14.37 18.32
CA ARG A 165 -12.71 -14.76 19.74
C ARG A 165 -11.94 -13.76 20.56
N ALA A 166 -10.76 -13.35 20.10
CA ALA A 166 -9.83 -12.49 20.84
C ALA A 166 -9.88 -11.00 20.43
N ARG A 167 -10.42 -10.70 19.24
CA ARG A 167 -10.38 -9.37 18.63
C ARG A 167 -11.76 -8.88 18.21
N PHE A 168 -11.95 -7.56 18.22
CA PHE A 168 -13.04 -6.88 17.56
C PHE A 168 -12.57 -6.33 16.22
N LYS A 169 -13.48 -6.31 15.24
CA LYS A 169 -13.28 -5.54 14.02
C LYS A 169 -13.78 -4.13 14.27
N VAL A 170 -12.85 -3.21 14.50
CA VAL A 170 -13.15 -1.79 14.73
C VAL A 170 -13.23 -1.12 13.36
N SER A 171 -14.23 -0.30 13.11
CA SER A 171 -14.39 0.44 11.86
C SER A 171 -14.18 1.92 12.13
N HIS A 172 -13.11 2.45 11.54
CA HIS A 172 -12.77 3.87 11.48
C HIS A 172 -13.32 4.42 10.17
N THR A 173 -14.39 5.20 10.23
CA THR A 173 -15.02 5.81 9.07
C THR A 173 -14.74 7.31 9.07
N TRP A 174 -13.92 7.76 8.12
CA TRP A 174 -13.74 9.18 7.85
C TRP A 174 -14.71 9.61 6.76
N TRP A 175 -15.53 10.63 7.01
CA TRP A 175 -16.49 11.13 6.04
C TRP A 175 -16.55 12.65 6.04
N ARG A 176 -16.96 13.22 4.91
CA ARG A 176 -16.98 14.67 4.68
C ARG A 176 -18.39 15.24 4.87
N GLN A 177 -18.51 16.24 5.74
CA GLN A 177 -19.70 17.07 5.87
C GLN A 177 -19.47 18.45 5.25
N PRO A 178 -20.23 18.85 4.21
CA PRO A 178 -20.15 20.21 3.70
C PRO A 178 -20.75 21.18 4.72
N LYS A 179 -19.92 22.07 5.27
CA LYS A 179 -20.32 23.06 6.27
C LYS A 179 -19.80 24.46 5.88
N LYS A 180 -20.59 25.49 6.18
CA LYS A 180 -20.13 26.88 6.09
C LYS A 180 -19.13 27.13 7.21
N CYS A 181 -17.88 27.38 6.84
CA CYS A 181 -16.77 27.68 7.73
C CYS A 181 -16.33 29.14 7.51
N VAL A 182 -15.57 29.67 8.45
CA VAL A 182 -15.08 31.05 8.38
C VAL A 182 -13.58 31.05 8.54
N TRP A 183 -12.87 31.65 7.58
CA TRP A 183 -11.49 32.02 7.76
C TRP A 183 -11.44 33.28 8.61
N TRP A 184 -10.70 33.21 9.70
CA TRP A 184 -10.42 34.35 10.56
C TRP A 184 -8.97 34.78 10.35
N PHE A 185 -8.81 36.06 10.06
CA PHE A 185 -7.52 36.70 9.81
C PHE A 185 -7.29 37.76 10.88
N ASP A 186 -6.09 37.77 11.44
CA ASP A 186 -5.55 38.93 12.15
C ASP A 186 -4.65 39.69 11.18
N ASN A 187 -5.06 40.92 10.82
CA ASN A 187 -4.34 41.79 9.89
C ASN A 187 -3.00 42.29 10.47
N ARG A 188 -2.72 42.08 11.76
CA ARG A 188 -1.42 42.36 12.38
C ARG A 188 -0.44 41.21 12.16
N GLU A 189 -0.97 39.99 12.09
CA GLU A 189 -0.21 38.77 11.84
C GLU A 189 -0.08 38.52 10.33
N SER A 190 0.71 37.52 9.95
CA SER A 190 0.78 37.12 8.56
C SER A 190 -0.53 36.44 8.15
N GLU A 191 -1.01 36.67 6.92
CA GLU A 191 -2.14 35.91 6.33
C GLU A 191 -1.91 34.38 6.37
N MET A 192 -0.67 33.93 6.55
CA MET A 192 -0.32 32.52 6.77
C MET A 192 -0.85 31.93 8.08
N GLU A 193 -1.11 32.75 9.08
CA GLU A 193 -1.58 32.35 10.41
C GLU A 193 -3.11 32.39 10.51
N ALA A 194 -3.79 32.62 9.37
CA ALA A 194 -5.23 32.57 9.28
C ALA A 194 -5.75 31.23 9.82
N ARG A 195 -6.81 31.30 10.63
CA ARG A 195 -7.40 30.12 11.27
C ARG A 195 -8.73 29.79 10.64
N LEU A 196 -8.89 28.53 10.27
CA LEU A 196 -10.16 28.01 9.78
C LEU A 196 -11.06 27.66 10.98
N LEU A 197 -12.10 28.47 11.19
CA LEU A 197 -13.06 28.26 12.27
C LEU A 197 -14.26 27.45 11.76
N MET A 198 -14.51 26.34 12.46
CA MET A 198 -15.57 25.39 12.12
C MET A 198 -16.66 25.31 13.19
N ASP A 199 -16.35 25.67 14.44
CA ASP A 199 -17.31 25.67 15.54
C ASP A 199 -18.21 26.92 15.51
N ASP A 200 -19.50 26.73 15.73
CA ASP A 200 -20.50 27.79 15.61
C ASP A 200 -20.30 28.89 16.67
N LYS A 201 -19.77 28.53 17.84
CA LYS A 201 -19.44 29.51 18.90
C LYS A 201 -18.24 30.36 18.51
N GLN A 202 -17.18 29.73 18.01
CA GLN A 202 -15.98 30.41 17.53
C GLN A 202 -16.28 31.32 16.34
N ILE A 203 -17.10 30.85 15.39
CA ILE A 203 -17.54 31.65 14.25
C ILE A 203 -18.31 32.90 14.69
N LYS A 204 -19.20 32.77 15.69
CA LYS A 204 -19.93 33.92 16.24
C LYS A 204 -19.00 34.92 16.93
N ALA A 205 -18.05 34.42 17.74
CA ALA A 205 -17.06 35.24 18.40
C ALA A 205 -16.17 35.98 17.39
N ALA A 206 -15.62 35.28 16.39
CA ALA A 206 -14.80 35.87 15.34
C ALA A 206 -15.53 36.95 14.54
N LYS A 207 -16.79 36.69 14.17
CA LYS A 207 -17.64 37.68 13.49
C LYS A 207 -17.97 38.89 14.37
N GLN A 208 -18.00 38.73 15.68
CA GLN A 208 -18.19 39.83 16.62
C GLN A 208 -16.90 40.64 16.75
N SER A 209 -15.76 39.99 16.93
CA SER A 209 -14.44 40.64 16.96
C SER A 209 -14.13 41.41 15.68
N ALA A 210 -14.46 40.88 14.50
CA ALA A 210 -14.30 41.59 13.23
C ALA A 210 -15.27 42.77 13.04
N LYS A 211 -16.39 42.81 13.77
CA LYS A 211 -17.28 43.98 13.80
C LYS A 211 -16.81 45.04 14.78
N ASP A 212 -16.27 44.60 15.91
CA ASP A 212 -15.77 45.49 16.96
C ASP A 212 -14.48 46.18 16.51
N ASP A 213 -13.55 45.45 15.87
CA ASP A 213 -12.27 45.95 15.38
C ASP A 213 -12.01 45.57 13.91
N PRO A 214 -12.66 46.23 12.93
CA PRO A 214 -12.56 45.88 11.51
C PRO A 214 -11.20 46.20 10.86
N GLU A 215 -10.39 47.08 11.46
CA GLU A 215 -9.03 47.36 11.00
C GLU A 215 -8.06 46.22 11.36
N VAL A 216 -8.39 45.44 12.39
CA VAL A 216 -7.53 44.41 12.97
C VAL A 216 -7.96 43.02 12.51
N PHE A 217 -9.25 42.71 12.56
CA PHE A 217 -9.74 41.37 12.24
C PHE A 217 -10.59 41.39 10.99
N SER A 218 -10.34 40.44 10.09
CA SER A 218 -11.18 40.20 8.92
C SER A 218 -11.66 38.76 8.88
N THR A 219 -12.82 38.54 8.26
CA THR A 219 -13.43 37.22 8.16
C THR A 219 -13.96 36.96 6.77
N GLU A 220 -13.69 35.79 6.21
CA GLU A 220 -14.25 35.33 4.94
C GLU A 220 -15.03 34.02 5.11
N GLU A 221 -16.25 33.97 4.57
CA GLU A 221 -17.08 32.77 4.62
C GLU A 221 -16.78 31.84 3.44
N VAL A 222 -16.46 30.58 3.73
CA VAL A 222 -16.17 29.56 2.73
C VAL A 222 -16.93 28.28 3.05
N ILE A 223 -17.39 27.56 2.02
CA ILE A 223 -17.96 26.22 2.19
C ILE A 223 -16.81 25.21 2.19
N CYS A 224 -16.54 24.60 3.33
CA CYS A 224 -15.49 23.59 3.50
C CYS A 224 -16.12 22.21 3.79
N ASN A 225 -15.41 21.15 3.39
CA ASN A 225 -15.80 19.77 3.69
C ASN A 225 -15.10 19.35 4.98
N VAL A 226 -15.78 19.50 6.12
CA VAL A 226 -15.24 19.12 7.43
C VAL A 226 -15.18 17.60 7.54
N ILE A 227 -14.07 17.07 8.02
CA ILE A 227 -13.89 15.62 8.22
C ILE A 227 -14.44 15.22 9.59
N HIS A 228 -15.29 14.21 9.59
CA HIS A 228 -15.73 13.47 10.76
C HIS A 228 -15.04 12.12 10.79
N HIS A 229 -14.59 11.70 11.97
CA HIS A 229 -14.01 10.39 12.21
C HIS A 229 -14.92 9.63 13.18
N THR A 230 -15.74 8.75 12.62
CA THR A 230 -16.68 7.93 13.37
C THR A 230 -16.08 6.55 13.62
N ILE A 231 -16.00 6.15 14.89
CA ILE A 231 -15.45 4.87 15.33
C ILE A 231 -16.59 3.98 15.82
N ARG A 232 -16.69 2.77 15.27
CA ARG A 232 -17.73 1.79 15.61
C ARG A 232 -17.19 0.37 15.69
N VAL A 233 -17.88 -0.50 16.42
CA VAL A 233 -17.64 -1.95 16.42
C VAL A 233 -18.96 -2.63 16.08
N GLY A 234 -19.04 -3.26 14.91
CA GLY A 234 -20.31 -3.79 14.41
C GLY A 234 -21.36 -2.68 14.34
N ASP A 235 -22.48 -2.83 15.06
CA ASP A 235 -23.55 -1.81 15.15
C ASP A 235 -23.40 -0.87 16.35
N ILE A 236 -22.38 -1.07 17.19
CA ILE A 236 -22.15 -0.26 18.39
C ILE A 236 -21.32 0.96 18.01
N PHE A 237 -21.88 2.13 18.25
CA PHE A 237 -21.20 3.41 18.11
C PHE A 237 -20.33 3.67 19.33
N LEU A 238 -19.02 3.89 19.12
CA LEU A 238 -18.08 4.20 20.20
C LEU A 238 -17.93 5.72 20.36
N GLU A 239 -17.52 6.41 19.28
CA GLU A 239 -17.18 7.83 19.32
C GLU A 239 -17.29 8.47 17.93
N ASP A 240 -17.57 9.78 17.86
CA ASP A 240 -17.36 10.60 16.65
C ASP A 240 -16.48 11.79 16.98
N ARG A 241 -15.33 11.88 16.30
CA ARG A 241 -14.34 12.95 16.46
C ARG A 241 -14.44 13.88 15.26
N VAL A 242 -14.72 15.15 15.51
CA VAL A 242 -14.81 16.16 14.44
C VAL A 242 -13.44 16.80 14.25
N ASN A 243 -12.92 16.75 13.01
CA ASN A 243 -11.66 17.35 12.59
C ASN A 243 -10.49 17.07 13.56
N GLU A 244 -10.29 15.80 13.91
CA GLU A 244 -9.28 15.36 14.89
C GLU A 244 -7.87 15.91 14.62
N TRP A 245 -7.50 16.06 13.35
CA TRP A 245 -6.17 16.47 12.89
C TRP A 245 -6.03 17.96 12.61
N ASN A 246 -7.11 18.75 12.79
CA ASN A 246 -7.16 20.15 12.36
C ASN A 246 -6.80 20.34 10.87
N THR A 247 -7.17 19.38 10.01
CA THR A 247 -6.96 19.41 8.54
C THR A 247 -8.20 18.88 7.82
N LEU A 248 -8.40 19.33 6.58
CA LEU A 248 -9.45 18.86 5.68
C LEU A 248 -9.03 17.65 4.83
N MET A 249 -7.83 17.11 5.08
CA MET A 249 -7.28 15.93 4.42
C MET A 249 -7.54 14.65 5.22
N TYR A 250 -7.81 13.55 4.51
CA TYR A 250 -7.91 12.23 5.11
C TYR A 250 -6.54 11.79 5.67
N PRO A 251 -6.49 11.17 6.86
CA PRO A 251 -5.26 10.59 7.41
C PRO A 251 -4.95 9.22 6.77
N ILE A 252 -5.24 9.05 5.48
CA ILE A 252 -5.04 7.83 4.71
C ILE A 252 -4.34 8.19 3.41
N PHE A 253 -3.27 7.46 3.08
CA PHE A 253 -2.43 7.69 1.92
C PHE A 253 -2.40 6.43 1.06
N PRO A 254 -3.30 6.32 0.07
CA PRO A 254 -3.25 5.23 -0.88
C PRO A 254 -2.10 5.42 -1.87
N PHE A 255 -1.48 4.30 -2.22
CA PHE A 255 -0.62 4.14 -3.37
C PHE A 255 -1.29 3.19 -4.35
N TRP A 256 -1.65 3.71 -5.52
CA TRP A 256 -2.15 2.93 -6.65
C TRP A 256 -1.12 3.02 -7.78
N PRO A 257 -0.43 1.93 -8.16
CA PRO A 257 0.53 1.98 -9.27
C PRO A 257 -0.15 2.38 -10.58
N TYR A 258 -1.32 1.82 -10.83
CA TYR A 258 -2.19 2.15 -11.95
C TYR A 258 -3.57 2.49 -11.44
N LEU A 259 -4.08 3.65 -11.86
CA LEU A 259 -5.46 4.07 -11.60
C LEU A 259 -6.07 4.56 -12.92
N GLU A 260 -7.02 3.80 -13.45
CA GLU A 260 -7.73 4.13 -14.68
C GLU A 260 -9.24 4.12 -14.42
N ASN A 261 -9.90 5.27 -14.55
CA ASN A 261 -11.36 5.41 -14.37
C ASN A 261 -11.88 4.82 -13.04
N GLY A 262 -11.11 4.92 -11.96
CA GLY A 262 -11.44 4.35 -10.64
C GLY A 262 -11.09 2.87 -10.48
N GLN A 263 -10.60 2.19 -11.51
CA GLN A 263 -10.05 0.83 -11.40
C GLN A 263 -8.57 0.89 -11.07
N LYS A 264 -8.17 0.06 -10.11
CA LYS A 264 -6.80 -0.06 -9.61
C LYS A 264 -6.16 -1.26 -10.28
N GLY A 265 -4.92 -1.13 -10.72
CA GLY A 265 -4.16 -2.21 -11.34
C GLY A 265 -2.81 -2.43 -10.67
N SER A 266 -2.35 -3.67 -10.71
CA SER A 266 -1.04 -4.12 -10.25
C SER A 266 -0.10 -4.40 -11.41
N MET A 267 1.22 -4.23 -11.23
CA MET A 267 2.19 -4.74 -12.20
C MET A 267 2.19 -6.28 -12.24
N THR A 268 1.83 -6.91 -11.13
CA THR A 268 1.88 -8.37 -11.00
C THR A 268 0.65 -9.04 -11.62
N GLU A 269 -0.48 -8.33 -11.70
CA GLU A 269 -1.73 -8.85 -12.30
C GLU A 269 -1.54 -9.19 -13.77
N ASP A 270 -0.88 -8.32 -14.53
CA ASP A 270 -0.57 -8.54 -15.94
C ASP A 270 0.32 -9.77 -16.16
N MET A 271 1.17 -10.11 -15.18
CA MET A 271 2.12 -11.22 -15.25
C MET A 271 1.51 -12.58 -14.88
N ILE A 272 0.30 -12.64 -14.30
CA ILE A 272 -0.30 -13.90 -13.82
C ILE A 272 -0.46 -14.90 -14.97
N GLY A 273 -1.01 -14.46 -16.11
CA GLY A 273 -1.28 -15.33 -17.25
C GLY A 273 0.00 -15.95 -17.83
N THR A 274 1.03 -15.14 -18.03
CA THR A 274 2.33 -15.58 -18.56
C THR A 274 3.08 -16.46 -17.57
N GLN A 275 2.94 -16.21 -16.27
CA GLN A 275 3.51 -17.08 -15.24
C GLN A 275 2.79 -18.45 -15.18
N GLU A 276 1.47 -18.49 -15.34
CA GLU A 276 0.70 -19.73 -15.46
C GLU A 276 1.10 -20.54 -16.70
N GLU A 277 1.29 -19.87 -17.85
CA GLU A 277 1.80 -20.51 -19.07
C GLU A 277 3.16 -21.17 -18.82
N ASN A 278 4.10 -20.44 -18.22
CA ASN A 278 5.44 -20.95 -17.91
C ASN A 278 5.38 -22.16 -16.95
N ASN A 279 4.57 -22.07 -15.88
CA ASN A 279 4.36 -23.17 -14.94
C ASN A 279 3.78 -24.42 -15.62
N TRP A 280 2.84 -24.21 -16.55
CA TRP A 280 2.24 -25.29 -17.33
C TRP A 280 3.26 -25.94 -18.26
N LEU A 281 4.03 -25.14 -19.02
CA LEU A 281 5.07 -25.64 -19.93
C LEU A 281 6.14 -26.45 -19.19
N LEU A 282 6.65 -25.94 -18.07
CA LEU A 282 7.63 -26.63 -17.22
C LEU A 282 7.08 -27.97 -16.67
N SER A 283 5.79 -27.99 -16.30
CA SER A 283 5.13 -29.22 -15.86
C SER A 283 5.02 -30.24 -17.00
N GLN A 284 4.71 -29.78 -18.22
CA GLN A 284 4.65 -30.64 -19.40
C GLN A 284 6.03 -31.16 -19.80
N SER A 285 7.07 -30.33 -19.79
CA SER A 285 8.42 -30.78 -20.12
C SER A 285 8.95 -31.80 -19.11
N LEU A 286 8.69 -31.60 -17.82
CA LEU A 286 9.00 -32.61 -16.79
C LEU A 286 8.28 -33.94 -17.06
N ASN A 287 6.99 -33.89 -17.43
CA ASN A 287 6.23 -35.10 -17.75
C ASN A 287 6.76 -35.81 -18.99
N MET A 288 7.15 -35.06 -20.02
CA MET A 288 7.82 -35.62 -21.21
C MET A 288 9.13 -36.30 -20.81
N VAL A 289 10.00 -35.63 -20.05
CA VAL A 289 11.29 -36.19 -19.59
C VAL A 289 11.08 -37.49 -18.80
N LYS A 290 10.07 -37.57 -17.92
CA LYS A 290 9.73 -38.80 -17.20
C LYS A 290 9.31 -39.94 -18.14
N GLN A 291 8.58 -39.64 -19.22
CA GLN A 291 8.20 -40.64 -20.23
C GLN A 291 9.40 -41.07 -21.09
N LEU A 292 10.34 -40.16 -21.37
CA LEU A 292 11.55 -40.48 -22.13
C LEU A 292 12.51 -41.41 -21.38
N ALA A 293 12.59 -41.29 -20.05
CA ALA A 293 13.52 -42.08 -19.24
C ALA A 293 13.23 -43.60 -19.27
N ASN A 294 12.01 -44.03 -19.61
CA ASN A 294 11.59 -45.43 -19.57
C ASN A 294 11.33 -46.01 -20.97
N THR A 295 12.34 -46.64 -21.57
CA THR A 295 12.15 -47.40 -22.83
C THR A 295 12.31 -48.89 -22.59
N GLY A 296 11.25 -49.64 -22.93
CA GLY A 296 11.23 -51.10 -22.89
C GLY A 296 11.92 -51.75 -24.09
N TYR A 297 11.72 -53.06 -24.22
CA TYR A 297 12.23 -53.87 -25.33
C TYR A 297 11.07 -54.45 -26.14
N ILE A 298 11.20 -54.46 -27.46
CA ILE A 298 10.32 -55.17 -28.39
C ILE A 298 10.92 -56.55 -28.62
N VAL A 299 10.12 -57.60 -28.41
CA VAL A 299 10.54 -59.01 -28.47
C VAL A 299 9.68 -59.74 -29.51
N GLY A 300 10.30 -60.53 -30.40
CA GLY A 300 9.60 -61.26 -31.46
C GLY A 300 8.72 -62.41 -30.98
N GLY A 301 9.05 -63.03 -29.85
CA GLY A 301 8.21 -64.00 -29.18
C GLY A 301 8.89 -64.66 -27.98
N ASP A 302 8.11 -65.00 -26.95
CA ASP A 302 8.56 -65.73 -25.76
C ASP A 302 7.55 -66.83 -25.41
N PRO A 303 7.76 -68.08 -25.87
CA PRO A 303 6.81 -69.17 -25.69
C PRO A 303 6.58 -69.58 -24.22
N PHE A 304 7.54 -69.29 -23.34
CA PHE A 304 7.52 -69.72 -21.93
C PHE A 304 7.38 -68.55 -20.95
N GLY A 305 7.54 -67.30 -21.41
CA GLY A 305 7.34 -66.08 -20.61
C GLY A 305 8.49 -65.73 -19.65
N GLU A 306 9.42 -66.66 -19.42
CA GLU A 306 10.54 -66.51 -18.49
C GLU A 306 11.55 -65.43 -18.93
N ASN A 307 11.74 -65.28 -20.24
CA ASN A 307 12.76 -64.38 -20.79
C ASN A 307 12.27 -62.92 -20.77
N VAL A 308 10.98 -62.69 -21.00
CA VAL A 308 10.33 -61.38 -20.84
C VAL A 308 10.35 -60.93 -19.37
N ASP A 309 10.09 -61.84 -18.43
CA ASP A 309 10.14 -61.51 -17.00
C ASP A 309 11.55 -61.24 -16.49
N TRP A 310 12.56 -61.91 -17.04
CA TRP A 310 13.96 -61.58 -16.79
C TRP A 310 14.32 -60.16 -17.28
N LEU A 311 13.90 -59.81 -18.50
CA LEU A 311 14.07 -58.47 -19.09
C LEU A 311 13.37 -57.36 -18.29
N LYS A 312 12.21 -57.63 -17.68
CA LYS A 312 11.55 -56.65 -16.81
C LYS A 312 12.37 -56.32 -15.55
N ARG A 313 13.12 -57.29 -15.02
CA ARG A 313 13.89 -57.12 -13.78
C ARG A 313 15.30 -56.59 -14.01
N HIS A 314 15.95 -57.03 -15.09
CA HIS A 314 17.35 -56.73 -15.35
C HIS A 314 17.55 -55.82 -16.56
N GLY A 315 16.51 -55.52 -17.35
CA GLY A 315 16.59 -54.73 -18.60
C GLY A 315 17.08 -53.29 -18.45
N SER A 316 17.16 -52.78 -17.21
CA SER A 316 17.70 -51.46 -16.88
C SER A 316 19.16 -51.46 -16.46
N GLU A 317 19.80 -52.62 -16.36
CA GLU A 317 21.21 -52.74 -15.99
C GLU A 317 22.14 -52.34 -17.15
N ASP A 318 23.33 -51.83 -16.82
CA ASP A 318 24.33 -51.46 -17.81
C ASP A 318 25.07 -52.69 -18.37
N GLY A 319 25.27 -52.73 -19.69
CA GLY A 319 26.09 -53.78 -20.33
C GLY A 319 25.40 -55.12 -20.59
N ILE A 320 24.06 -55.17 -20.57
CA ILE A 320 23.29 -56.40 -20.81
C ILE A 320 23.56 -56.97 -22.21
N VAL A 321 23.95 -58.24 -22.25
CA VAL A 321 24.09 -59.02 -23.48
C VAL A 321 22.87 -59.91 -23.65
N ILE A 322 22.13 -59.72 -24.74
CA ILE A 322 20.88 -60.46 -25.03
C ILE A 322 21.13 -61.44 -26.18
N ASP A 323 20.84 -62.71 -25.93
CA ASP A 323 20.89 -63.76 -26.95
C ASP A 323 19.58 -63.79 -27.76
N LYS A 324 19.62 -63.29 -29.01
CA LYS A 324 18.44 -63.16 -29.88
C LYS A 324 17.69 -64.48 -30.10
N SER A 325 18.36 -65.63 -30.00
CA SER A 325 17.73 -66.94 -30.22
C SER A 325 16.66 -67.28 -29.17
N LYS A 326 16.78 -66.74 -27.96
CA LYS A 326 15.87 -66.97 -26.83
C LYS A 326 14.61 -66.09 -26.85
N PHE A 327 14.54 -65.15 -27.80
CA PHE A 327 13.54 -64.09 -27.86
C PHE A 327 12.79 -64.06 -29.21
N GLY A 328 12.70 -65.21 -29.89
CA GLY A 328 12.03 -65.28 -31.19
C GLY A 328 12.82 -64.63 -32.34
N ASN A 329 14.15 -64.60 -32.24
CA ASN A 329 15.11 -64.05 -33.22
C ASN A 329 15.08 -62.53 -33.42
N SER A 330 14.24 -61.77 -32.72
CA SER A 330 14.29 -60.30 -32.71
C SER A 330 14.16 -59.74 -31.29
N VAL A 331 15.14 -58.92 -30.91
CA VAL A 331 15.08 -58.08 -29.70
C VAL A 331 15.62 -56.71 -30.08
N GLU A 332 14.78 -55.70 -29.91
CA GLU A 332 15.12 -54.32 -30.18
C GLU A 332 14.75 -53.46 -28.96
N LYS A 333 15.72 -52.73 -28.43
CA LYS A 333 15.42 -51.72 -27.41
C LYS A 333 14.60 -50.62 -28.07
N MET A 334 13.48 -50.24 -27.46
CA MET A 334 12.70 -49.11 -27.95
C MET A 334 13.58 -47.87 -27.92
N LYS A 335 13.61 -47.12 -29.02
CA LYS A 335 14.27 -45.82 -29.03
C LYS A 335 13.45 -44.86 -28.17
N GLN A 336 14.15 -44.04 -27.39
CA GLN A 336 13.51 -42.93 -26.69
C GLN A 336 12.88 -42.01 -27.74
N ASN A 337 11.66 -41.54 -27.46
CA ASN A 337 11.13 -40.44 -28.24
C ASN A 337 12.07 -39.23 -28.09
N GLU A 338 12.25 -38.45 -29.14
CA GLU A 338 13.03 -37.22 -29.01
C GLU A 338 12.19 -36.19 -28.27
N PHE A 339 12.83 -35.40 -27.41
CA PHE A 339 12.16 -34.27 -26.77
C PHE A 339 11.74 -33.27 -27.84
N PRO A 340 10.46 -32.85 -27.91
CA PRO A 340 10.02 -31.90 -28.93
C PRO A 340 10.72 -30.54 -28.78
N VAL A 341 11.56 -30.16 -29.76
CA VAL A 341 12.26 -28.86 -29.78
C VAL A 341 11.29 -27.68 -29.69
N ALA A 342 10.07 -27.83 -30.22
CA ALA A 342 9.03 -26.83 -30.13
C ALA A 342 8.66 -26.47 -28.68
N MET A 343 8.75 -27.41 -27.72
CA MET A 343 8.49 -27.10 -26.31
C MET A 343 9.56 -26.19 -25.72
N THR A 344 10.84 -26.42 -26.04
CA THR A 344 11.93 -25.53 -25.61
C THR A 344 11.74 -24.12 -26.16
N ILE A 345 11.33 -23.99 -27.43
CA ILE A 345 11.05 -22.68 -28.04
C ILE A 345 9.87 -21.97 -27.34
N LEU A 346 8.83 -22.71 -26.95
CA LEU A 346 7.70 -22.14 -26.21
C LEU A 346 8.11 -21.72 -24.80
N GLU A 347 8.90 -22.51 -24.09
CA GLU A 347 9.44 -22.15 -22.77
C GLU A 347 10.30 -20.87 -22.84
N GLU A 348 11.18 -20.76 -23.83
CA GLU A 348 11.99 -19.56 -24.07
C GLU A 348 11.12 -18.33 -24.36
N ARG A 349 10.08 -18.48 -25.20
CA ARG A 349 9.13 -17.40 -25.51
C ARG A 349 8.29 -16.98 -24.31
N ALA A 350 7.83 -17.92 -23.50
CA ALA A 350 7.07 -17.61 -22.28
C ALA A 350 7.94 -16.82 -21.28
N GLN A 351 9.21 -17.21 -21.10
CA GLN A 351 10.16 -16.45 -20.30
C GLN A 351 10.46 -15.07 -20.88
N GLU A 352 10.55 -14.94 -22.21
CA GLU A 352 10.75 -13.66 -22.87
C GLU A 352 9.53 -12.74 -22.71
N ASN A 353 8.31 -13.28 -22.85
CA ASN A 353 7.06 -12.54 -22.64
C ASN A 353 6.98 -12.03 -21.19
N LEU A 354 7.31 -12.87 -20.21
CA LEU A 354 7.29 -12.47 -18.79
C LEU A 354 8.23 -11.27 -18.54
N ARG A 355 9.41 -11.29 -19.16
CA ARG A 355 10.37 -10.16 -19.08
C ARG A 355 9.83 -8.91 -19.77
N LYS A 356 9.23 -9.05 -20.96
CA LYS A 356 8.66 -7.93 -21.71
C LYS A 356 7.50 -7.27 -20.96
N GLU A 357 6.59 -8.07 -20.42
CA GLU A 357 5.41 -7.60 -19.67
C GLU A 357 5.81 -6.94 -18.35
N SER A 358 6.81 -7.48 -17.65
CA SER A 358 7.31 -6.86 -16.42
C SER A 358 7.82 -5.42 -16.61
N GLY A 359 8.19 -5.03 -17.83
CA GLY A 359 8.75 -3.70 -18.12
C GLY A 359 10.09 -3.40 -17.46
N VAL A 360 10.58 -4.28 -16.56
CA VAL A 360 11.83 -4.12 -15.83
C VAL A 360 12.99 -4.54 -16.72
N ARG A 361 13.81 -3.58 -17.13
CA ARG A 361 15.08 -3.85 -17.80
C ARG A 361 16.16 -4.12 -16.77
N LEU A 362 16.78 -5.30 -16.85
CA LEU A 362 17.92 -5.71 -16.01
C LEU A 362 19.26 -5.16 -16.51
N GLU A 363 19.25 -4.40 -17.61
CA GLU A 363 20.47 -3.78 -18.13
C GLU A 363 20.89 -2.65 -17.19
N ASP A 364 21.94 -2.89 -16.40
CA ASP A 364 22.57 -1.86 -15.59
C ASP A 364 23.17 -0.79 -16.53
N PRO A 365 22.67 0.46 -16.49
CA PRO A 365 23.11 1.52 -17.38
C PRO A 365 24.57 1.91 -17.14
N THR A 366 25.19 1.46 -16.03
CA THR A 366 26.56 1.79 -15.65
C THR A 366 27.61 0.78 -16.12
N THR A 367 27.21 -0.45 -16.49
CA THR A 367 28.14 -1.50 -16.96
C THR A 367 28.44 -1.43 -18.46
N ALA A 368 27.66 -0.66 -19.23
CA ALA A 368 27.97 -0.38 -20.62
C ALA A 368 29.19 0.56 -20.72
N LYS A 369 30.14 0.27 -21.62
CA LYS A 369 31.35 1.08 -21.93
C LYS A 369 31.04 2.45 -22.56
N ASP A 370 29.91 3.07 -22.22
CA ASP A 370 29.50 4.36 -22.76
C ASP A 370 30.25 5.46 -22.01
N ARG A 371 31.21 6.09 -22.70
CA ARG A 371 32.09 7.12 -22.12
C ARG A 371 31.42 8.50 -22.00
N VAL A 372 30.14 8.62 -22.36
CA VAL A 372 29.45 9.90 -22.47
C VAL A 372 28.31 9.96 -21.45
N ALA A 373 28.38 10.92 -20.53
CA ALA A 373 27.38 11.11 -19.48
C ALA A 373 25.95 11.27 -20.01
N SER A 374 25.78 11.87 -21.19
CA SER A 374 24.47 11.99 -21.84
C SER A 374 23.89 10.66 -22.34
N ALA A 375 24.73 9.70 -22.75
CA ALA A 375 24.30 8.37 -23.16
C ALA A 375 23.88 7.52 -21.95
N ILE A 376 24.61 7.64 -20.83
CA ILE A 376 24.25 7.01 -19.56
C ILE A 376 22.93 7.59 -19.03
N ALA A 377 22.77 8.92 -19.08
CA ALA A 377 21.53 9.58 -18.69
C ALA A 377 20.34 9.18 -19.57
N LEU A 378 20.52 9.11 -20.89
CA LEU A 378 19.50 8.61 -21.81
C LEU A 378 19.14 7.15 -21.54
N LYS A 379 20.12 6.30 -21.20
CA LYS A 379 19.86 4.90 -20.83
C LYS A 379 19.15 4.76 -19.50
N GLN A 380 19.51 5.56 -18.50
CA GLN A 380 18.78 5.64 -17.22
C GLN A 380 17.34 6.11 -17.44
N GLN A 381 17.15 7.14 -18.26
CA GLN A 381 15.82 7.65 -18.62
C GLN A 381 15.01 6.59 -19.38
N ASN A 382 15.61 5.91 -20.36
CA ASN A 382 14.97 4.83 -21.13
C ASN A 382 14.70 3.57 -20.30
N ALA A 383 15.50 3.30 -19.26
CA ALA A 383 15.27 2.20 -18.32
C ALA A 383 14.08 2.50 -17.41
N LEU A 384 13.84 3.77 -17.08
CA LEU A 384 12.70 4.22 -16.29
C LEU A 384 11.41 4.35 -17.11
N THR A 385 11.46 4.50 -18.45
CA THR A 385 10.26 4.76 -19.26
C THR A 385 9.13 3.73 -19.06
N GLY A 386 9.45 2.44 -18.85
CA GLY A 386 8.45 1.40 -18.64
C GLY A 386 7.82 1.40 -17.23
N THR A 387 8.49 1.99 -16.25
CA THR A 387 8.04 2.04 -14.84
C THR A 387 7.77 3.48 -14.36
N ALA A 388 7.91 4.46 -15.26
CA ALA A 388 7.82 5.88 -14.93
C ALA A 388 6.45 6.26 -14.36
N SER A 389 5.36 5.71 -14.89
CA SER A 389 4.00 5.96 -14.39
C SER A 389 3.85 5.53 -12.93
N VAL A 390 4.40 4.37 -12.57
CA VAL A 390 4.38 3.83 -11.21
C VAL A 390 5.16 4.76 -10.26
N PHE A 391 6.36 5.18 -10.64
CA PHE A 391 7.16 6.09 -9.82
C PHE A 391 6.52 7.48 -9.69
N LEU A 392 5.89 7.99 -10.75
CA LEU A 392 5.13 9.24 -10.68
C LEU A 392 3.95 9.12 -9.71
N ALA A 393 3.21 8.02 -9.75
CA ALA A 393 2.13 7.75 -8.81
C ALA A 393 2.66 7.70 -7.36
N TRP A 394 3.80 7.02 -7.15
CA TRP A 394 4.45 6.96 -5.84
C TRP A 394 4.88 8.35 -5.34
N ASP A 395 5.50 9.15 -6.20
CA ASP A 395 5.89 10.53 -5.88
C ASP A 395 4.65 11.35 -5.49
N TRP A 396 3.52 11.16 -6.18
CA TRP A 396 2.25 11.79 -5.82
C TRP A 396 1.75 11.36 -4.44
N THR A 397 1.72 10.06 -4.13
CA THR A 397 1.36 9.58 -2.78
C THR A 397 2.25 10.19 -1.71
N THR A 398 3.57 10.24 -1.94
CA THR A 398 4.50 10.82 -0.97
C THR A 398 4.34 12.33 -0.81
N THR A 399 3.89 13.02 -1.86
CA THR A 399 3.57 14.45 -1.82
C THR A 399 2.31 14.71 -1.00
N ILE A 400 1.22 13.98 -1.26
CA ILE A 400 -0.04 14.08 -0.47
C ILE A 400 0.23 13.80 1.02
N GLN A 401 1.06 12.80 1.30
CA GLN A 401 1.47 12.49 2.66
C GLN A 401 2.30 13.61 3.30
N ALA A 402 3.22 14.21 2.55
CA ALA A 402 4.01 15.34 3.05
C ALA A 402 3.11 16.55 3.34
N ASP A 403 2.17 16.86 2.44
CA ASP A 403 1.20 17.95 2.60
C ASP A 403 0.37 17.76 3.87
N PHE A 404 -0.15 16.55 4.11
CA PHE A 404 -0.85 16.23 5.36
C PHE A 404 0.02 16.50 6.58
N ILE A 405 1.24 15.96 6.63
CA ILE A 405 2.13 16.13 7.79
C ILE A 405 2.43 17.61 8.04
N ILE A 406 2.68 18.38 6.98
CA ILE A 406 2.93 19.82 7.09
C ILE A 406 1.70 20.55 7.62
N GLU A 407 0.50 20.25 7.13
CA GLU A 407 -0.74 20.84 7.64
C GLU A 407 -0.96 20.49 9.13
N VAL A 408 -0.71 19.24 9.51
CA VAL A 408 -0.85 18.82 10.91
C VAL A 408 0.18 19.54 11.79
N ILE A 409 1.45 19.66 11.37
CA ILE A 409 2.50 20.40 12.11
C ILE A 409 2.15 21.88 12.25
N ARG A 410 1.54 22.50 11.24
CA ARG A 410 1.16 23.92 11.29
C ARG A 410 -0.04 24.19 12.20
N ASN A 411 -0.99 23.27 12.24
CA ASN A 411 -2.28 23.49 12.91
C ASN A 411 -2.34 22.84 14.31
N ASN A 412 -1.31 22.10 14.74
CA ASN A 412 -1.27 21.42 16.02
C ASN A 412 0.08 21.60 16.71
N ASP A 413 0.07 21.69 18.03
CA ASP A 413 1.26 21.75 18.88
C ASP A 413 1.86 20.33 19.06
N ILE A 414 2.46 19.79 18.00
CA ILE A 414 3.09 18.44 18.02
C ILE A 414 4.51 18.48 18.57
N PHE A 415 5.21 19.59 18.34
CA PHE A 415 6.57 19.76 18.83
C PHE A 415 6.57 20.71 20.02
N SER A 416 7.34 20.35 21.05
CA SER A 416 7.66 21.26 22.13
C SER A 416 8.61 22.37 21.65
N GLU A 417 8.61 23.51 22.36
CA GLU A 417 9.54 24.62 22.04
C GLU A 417 11.00 24.18 22.05
N ASP A 418 11.37 23.30 22.98
CA ASP A 418 12.75 22.82 23.13
C ASP A 418 13.15 21.90 21.96
N GLU A 419 12.24 21.05 21.47
CA GLU A 419 12.48 20.26 20.25
C GLU A 419 12.64 21.13 19.01
N ILE A 420 11.81 22.17 18.86
CA ILE A 420 11.93 23.11 17.75
C ILE A 420 13.28 23.82 17.81
N ARG A 421 13.72 24.26 19.01
CA ARG A 421 15.06 24.86 19.21
C ARG A 421 16.17 23.89 18.83
N GLU A 422 16.09 22.64 19.26
CA GLU A 422 17.09 21.62 18.92
C GLU A 422 17.16 21.36 17.41
N ILE A 423 16.01 21.31 16.72
CA ILE A 423 15.93 21.16 15.27
C ILE A 423 16.60 22.35 14.57
N VAL A 424 16.31 23.56 15.02
CA VAL A 424 16.87 24.81 14.48
C VAL A 424 18.39 24.85 14.64
N ASP A 425 18.89 24.47 15.83
CA ASP A 425 20.32 24.44 16.13
C ASP A 425 21.04 23.35 15.33
N ARG A 426 20.43 22.16 15.18
CA ARG A 426 21.02 21.03 14.44
C ARG A 426 21.17 21.32 12.95
N GLU A 427 20.18 21.99 12.35
CA GLU A 427 20.14 22.27 10.91
C GLU A 427 20.73 23.66 10.55
N ASP A 428 21.30 24.38 11.53
CA ASP A 428 21.91 25.72 11.40
C ASP A 428 20.98 26.70 10.64
N LEU A 429 19.68 26.67 10.99
CA LEU A 429 18.63 27.35 10.24
C LEU A 429 18.55 28.86 10.51
N LEU A 430 19.23 29.33 11.56
CA LEU A 430 19.31 30.74 11.92
C LEU A 430 20.74 31.23 11.69
N ASP A 431 20.86 32.37 11.03
CA ASP A 431 22.15 33.02 10.84
C ASP A 431 22.72 33.43 12.21
N LYS A 432 24.01 33.13 12.46
CA LYS A 432 24.63 33.34 13.78
C LYS A 432 24.58 34.80 14.21
N GLU A 433 24.65 35.72 13.26
CA GLU A 433 24.51 37.17 13.49
C GLU A 433 23.09 37.56 13.92
N PHE A 434 22.05 36.90 13.37
CA PHE A 434 20.66 37.16 13.74
C PHE A 434 20.33 36.62 15.14
N MET A 435 20.93 35.49 15.53
CA MET A 435 20.83 34.96 16.89
C MET A 435 21.55 35.83 17.92
N GLU A 436 22.71 36.40 17.58
CA GLU A 436 23.38 37.39 18.42
C GLU A 436 22.57 38.69 18.57
N PHE A 437 21.95 39.17 17.49
CA PHE A 437 21.05 40.32 17.53
C PHE A 437 19.81 40.06 18.39
N ALA A 438 19.13 38.92 18.22
CA ALA A 438 17.98 38.55 19.03
C ALA A 438 18.33 38.40 20.52
N ARG A 439 19.52 37.87 20.83
CA ARG A 439 20.03 37.80 22.21
C ARG A 439 20.32 39.17 22.82
N GLN A 440 20.75 40.15 22.02
CA GLN A 440 20.96 41.53 22.49
C GLN A 440 19.64 42.24 22.79
N VAL A 441 18.61 42.02 21.98
CA VAL A 441 17.28 42.64 22.14
C VAL A 441 16.51 42.11 23.36
N VAL A 442 16.76 40.87 23.80
CA VAL A 442 16.09 40.27 24.98
C VAL A 442 16.77 40.65 26.31
N ILE A 443 17.98 41.23 26.26
CA ILE A 443 18.76 41.62 27.45
C ILE A 443 18.64 43.13 27.77
N GLU A 444 17.98 43.91 26.91
CA GLU A 444 17.47 45.26 27.23
C GLU A 444 16.00 45.21 27.65
#